data_AF-A0A0C3DWI9-F1
#
_entry.id   AF-A0A0C3DWI9-F1
#
_cell.length_a   1.000
_cell.length_b   1.000
_cell.length_c   1.000
_cell.angle_alpha   90.00
_cell.angle_beta   90.00
_cell.angle_gamma   90.00
#
_symmetry.space_group_name_H-M   'P 1'
#
loop_
_entity.id
_entity.type
_entity.pdbx_description
1 polymer ?
#
loop_
_entity_poly.entity_id
_entity_poly.type
_entity_poly.pdbx_seq_one_letter_code
_entity_poly.pdbx_strand_id
1 'polypeptide(L)'
;KAQKLTEHEGRPHAKDYDNITQEFVIMAIGDYRAQLCAEGPMPDHTQETAFLNKSWAKASQITGVNLARTPQLTKLVSPILATLLCSFTVTQVHGELKTKLRPLIEVMFNFHSNQTKLAIKKNRTLAEELKEGASFAFKVCLALMQDERHGFLKAPIIQKVSKMMWFVNKNNKGIKHNARFKPFPLPALALVLTAIECSIDEWMTGTWTDIPFMVQDHHSRYDLHLKCLQEFDEVTKEFGVLKAICARIAKDEQ
;
A
#
# COMPACT_ATOMS: atom_id res chain seq x y z
N LYS A 1 10.38 21.26 25.16
CA LYS A 1 8.94 21.01 25.39
C LYS A 1 8.20 21.49 24.15
N ALA A 2 7.21 20.76 23.63
CA ALA A 2 6.41 21.24 22.49
C ALA A 2 5.65 22.51 22.88
N GLN A 3 5.66 23.53 22.01
CA GLN A 3 4.96 24.78 22.23
C GLN A 3 3.78 24.86 21.26
N LYS A 4 2.57 24.87 21.80
CA LYS A 4 1.34 25.05 21.03
C LYS A 4 1.16 26.54 20.74
N LEU A 5 0.95 26.89 19.47
CA LEU A 5 0.81 28.27 19.00
C LEU A 5 -0.64 28.76 19.06
N THR A 6 -1.61 27.84 18.92
CA THR A 6 -3.04 28.18 18.87
C THR A 6 -3.89 27.16 19.61
N GLU A 7 -4.72 27.62 20.55
CA GLU A 7 -5.76 26.80 21.17
C GLU A 7 -7.05 26.88 20.35
N HIS A 8 -7.57 25.74 19.93
CA HIS A 8 -8.89 25.62 19.30
C HIS A 8 -9.50 24.27 19.70
N GLU A 9 -10.83 24.20 19.77
CA GLU A 9 -11.60 23.01 20.18
C GLU A 9 -11.66 21.90 19.10
N GLY A 10 -10.95 22.07 17.99
CA GLY A 10 -10.91 21.13 16.86
C GLY A 10 -9.83 20.05 16.96
N ARG A 11 -9.81 19.15 15.97
CA ARG A 11 -8.77 18.12 15.82
C ARG A 11 -7.40 18.82 15.71
N PRO A 12 -6.41 18.50 16.57
CA PRO A 12 -5.12 19.15 16.50
C PRO A 12 -4.37 18.78 15.22
N HIS A 13 -3.81 19.80 14.57
CA HIS A 13 -3.00 19.70 13.37
C HIS A 13 -1.53 20.04 13.70
N ALA A 14 -0.61 19.53 12.88
CA ALA A 14 0.82 19.87 13.01
C ALA A 14 1.04 21.39 13.02
N LYS A 15 0.32 22.14 12.18
CA LYS A 15 0.38 23.60 12.07
C LYS A 15 0.09 24.36 13.38
N ASP A 16 -0.50 23.71 14.38
CA ASP A 16 -0.85 24.33 15.66
C ASP A 16 0.35 24.38 16.62
N TYR A 17 1.52 23.88 16.21
CA TYR A 17 2.74 23.81 17.02
C TYR A 17 3.88 24.61 16.41
N ASP A 18 4.90 24.89 17.20
CA ASP A 18 6.16 25.48 16.73
C ASP A 18 6.81 24.66 15.59
N ASN A 19 7.64 25.32 14.77
CA ASN A 19 8.25 24.71 13.59
C ASN A 19 9.05 23.44 13.92
N ILE A 20 9.70 23.41 15.08
CA ILE A 20 10.51 22.27 15.52
C ILE A 20 9.61 21.06 15.81
N THR A 21 8.48 21.28 16.49
CA THR A 21 7.46 20.24 16.72
C THR A 21 6.80 19.79 15.41
N GLN A 22 6.55 20.71 14.47
CA GLN A 22 6.02 20.37 13.15
C GLN A 22 6.94 19.44 12.37
N GLU A 23 8.22 19.79 12.27
CA GLU A 23 9.24 18.98 11.59
C GLU A 23 9.36 17.60 12.22
N PHE A 24 9.36 17.52 13.55
CA PHE A 24 9.35 16.27 14.29
C PHE A 24 8.16 15.38 13.89
N VAL A 25 6.94 15.92 13.91
CA VAL A 25 5.71 15.17 13.61
C VAL A 25 5.69 14.72 12.15
N ILE A 26 6.07 15.58 11.21
CA ILE A 26 6.16 15.25 9.77
C ILE A 26 7.15 14.11 9.54
N MET A 27 8.29 14.15 10.22
CA MET A 27 9.31 13.11 10.12
C MET A 27 8.83 11.78 10.70
N ALA A 28 8.24 11.80 11.89
CA ALA A 28 7.70 10.61 12.55
C ALA A 28 6.60 9.95 11.70
N ILE A 29 5.63 10.72 11.20
CA ILE A 29 4.57 10.24 10.29
C ILE A 29 5.19 9.70 8.99
N GLY A 30 6.20 10.40 8.48
CA GLY A 30 6.87 10.01 7.25
C GLY A 30 7.57 8.66 7.35
N ASP A 31 8.27 8.42 8.46
CA ASP A 31 8.95 7.15 8.74
C ASP A 31 7.96 6.04 9.07
N TYR A 32 6.92 6.32 9.85
CA TYR A 32 5.85 5.39 10.19
C TYR A 32 5.17 4.86 8.92
N ARG A 33 4.82 5.75 7.98
CA ARG A 33 4.27 5.37 6.67
C ARG A 33 5.18 4.44 5.88
N ALA A 34 6.48 4.71 5.90
CA ALA A 34 7.44 3.90 5.18
C ALA A 34 7.56 2.50 5.80
N GLN A 35 7.56 2.40 7.13
CA GLN A 35 7.54 1.11 7.83
C GLN A 35 6.26 0.34 7.54
N LEU A 36 5.10 1.00 7.64
CA LEU A 36 3.81 0.42 7.33
C LEU A 36 3.79 -0.18 5.92
N CYS A 37 4.17 0.60 4.90
CA CYS A 37 4.15 0.11 3.52
C CYS A 37 5.13 -1.04 3.27
N ALA A 38 6.32 -1.02 3.88
CA ALA A 38 7.40 -1.94 3.57
C ALA A 38 7.43 -3.20 4.44
N GLU A 39 7.03 -3.09 5.71
CA GLU A 39 7.20 -4.13 6.74
C GLU A 39 5.86 -4.79 7.09
N GLY A 40 4.76 -4.02 7.18
CA GLY A 40 3.47 -4.53 7.65
C GLY A 40 2.29 -3.64 7.23
N PRO A 41 1.83 -3.73 5.97
CA PRO A 41 0.80 -2.84 5.43
C PRO A 41 -0.62 -3.15 5.91
N MET A 42 -0.80 -4.27 6.59
CA MET A 42 -2.00 -4.65 7.33
C MET A 42 -1.60 -5.00 8.76
N PRO A 43 -1.27 -4.00 9.59
CA PRO A 43 -0.74 -4.26 10.92
C PRO A 43 -1.85 -4.61 11.91
N ASP A 44 -1.52 -5.44 12.91
CA ASP A 44 -2.29 -5.50 14.14
C ASP A 44 -1.93 -4.33 15.10
N HIS A 45 -2.68 -4.17 16.19
CA HIS A 45 -2.42 -3.11 17.18
C HIS A 45 -1.02 -3.18 17.81
N THR A 46 -0.43 -4.36 17.93
CA THR A 46 0.91 -4.55 18.48
C THR A 46 1.96 -4.02 17.50
N GLN A 47 1.84 -4.38 16.22
CA GLN A 47 2.70 -3.90 15.14
C GLN A 47 2.57 -2.40 14.93
N GLU A 48 1.35 -1.86 14.95
CA GLU A 48 1.09 -0.41 14.90
C GLU A 48 1.86 0.34 16.00
N THR A 49 1.77 -0.15 17.24
CA THR A 49 2.45 0.44 18.39
C THR A 49 3.97 0.35 18.24
N ALA A 50 4.49 -0.79 17.77
CA ALA A 50 5.92 -0.98 17.55
C ALA A 50 6.48 -0.04 16.48
N PHE A 51 5.81 0.07 15.32
CA PHE A 51 6.21 0.99 14.24
C PHE A 51 6.15 2.45 14.69
N LEU A 52 5.13 2.83 15.46
CA LEU A 52 5.02 4.17 16.01
C LEU A 52 6.19 4.48 16.96
N ASN A 53 6.50 3.57 17.89
CA ASN A 53 7.61 3.73 18.83
C ASN A 53 8.95 3.89 18.09
N LYS A 54 9.21 3.05 17.10
CA LYS A 54 10.44 3.09 16.27
C LYS A 54 10.54 4.38 15.48
N SER A 55 9.45 4.84 14.88
CA SER A 55 9.39 6.09 14.11
C SER A 55 9.61 7.31 14.98
N TRP A 56 9.03 7.31 16.19
CA TRP A 56 9.17 8.40 17.16
C TRP A 56 10.60 8.51 17.70
N ALA A 57 11.20 7.38 18.06
CA ALA A 57 12.59 7.33 18.50
C ALA A 57 13.54 7.87 17.42
N LYS A 58 13.32 7.49 16.17
CA LYS A 58 14.10 7.98 15.03
C LYS A 58 13.91 9.48 14.80
N ALA A 59 12.68 10.00 14.87
CA ALA A 59 12.43 11.44 14.73
C ALA A 59 13.12 12.23 15.85
N SER A 60 13.10 11.71 17.08
CA SER A 60 13.82 12.30 18.23
C SER A 60 15.33 12.36 17.99
N GLN A 61 15.92 11.26 17.50
CA GLN A 61 17.34 11.20 17.18
C GLN A 61 17.75 12.20 16.10
N ILE A 62 16.97 12.33 15.02
CA ILE A 62 17.34 13.18 13.87
C ILE A 62 17.13 14.67 14.17
N THR A 63 16.03 15.02 14.84
CA THR A 63 15.72 16.43 15.14
C THR A 63 16.46 16.95 16.37
N GLY A 64 17.04 16.06 17.18
CA GLY A 64 17.60 16.39 18.49
C GLY A 64 16.53 16.77 19.52
N VAL A 65 15.25 16.66 19.16
CA VAL A 65 14.13 17.06 20.01
C VAL A 65 13.69 15.86 20.82
N ASN A 66 14.06 15.86 22.10
CA ASN A 66 13.50 14.91 23.06
C ASN A 66 12.15 15.43 23.57
N LEU A 67 11.11 15.27 22.75
CA LEU A 67 9.73 15.44 23.21
C LEU A 67 9.42 14.28 24.18
N ALA A 68 9.62 14.53 25.47
CA ALA A 68 9.10 13.65 26.51
C ALA A 68 7.60 13.41 26.24
N ARG A 69 7.14 12.17 26.40
CA ARG A 69 5.71 11.83 26.40
C ARG A 69 5.04 12.48 27.62
N THR A 70 4.86 13.80 27.59
CA THR A 70 4.15 14.54 28.62
C THR A 70 2.67 14.22 28.51
N PRO A 71 1.87 14.14 29.59
CA PRO A 71 0.44 13.76 29.52
C PRO A 71 -0.41 14.53 28.50
N GLN A 72 -0.03 15.76 28.14
CA GLN A 72 -0.67 16.57 27.07
C GLN A 72 -0.22 16.13 25.67
N LEU A 73 1.07 15.86 25.45
CA LEU A 73 1.56 15.17 24.25
C LEU A 73 1.05 13.73 24.20
N THR A 74 0.90 13.02 25.32
CA THR A 74 0.32 11.68 25.43
C THR A 74 -1.21 11.68 25.28
N LYS A 75 -1.90 12.83 25.39
CA LYS A 75 -3.30 12.99 24.93
C LYS A 75 -3.37 13.28 23.42
N LEU A 76 -2.36 13.97 22.90
CA LEU A 76 -2.10 14.13 21.46
C LEU A 76 -1.52 12.87 20.79
N VAL A 77 -0.90 11.97 21.53
CA VAL A 77 -0.15 10.76 21.11
C VAL A 77 -0.74 9.54 21.82
N SER A 78 -1.94 9.69 22.41
CA SER A 78 -2.68 8.63 23.10
C SER A 78 -2.84 7.44 22.17
N PRO A 79 -3.08 6.22 22.66
CA PRO A 79 -3.68 5.14 21.86
C PRO A 79 -4.75 5.66 20.89
N ILE A 80 -5.49 6.73 21.21
CA ILE A 80 -6.41 7.41 20.29
C ILE A 80 -5.71 8.06 19.09
N LEU A 81 -4.60 8.80 19.22
CA LEU A 81 -3.87 9.32 18.05
C LEU A 81 -2.95 8.27 17.42
N ALA A 82 -2.53 7.23 18.15
CA ALA A 82 -1.87 6.07 17.57
C ALA A 82 -2.86 5.32 16.69
N THR A 83 -4.02 4.89 17.19
CA THR A 83 -5.11 4.29 16.41
C THR A 83 -5.59 5.26 15.32
N LEU A 84 -5.79 6.55 15.59
CA LEU A 84 -6.20 7.50 14.55
C LEU A 84 -5.11 7.76 13.52
N LEU A 85 -3.82 7.87 13.87
CA LEU A 85 -2.76 8.01 12.87
C LEU A 85 -2.52 6.70 12.14
N CYS A 86 -2.56 5.56 12.81
CA CYS A 86 -2.35 4.23 12.24
C CYS A 86 -3.51 3.90 11.31
N SER A 87 -4.75 3.86 11.79
CA SER A 87 -5.93 3.63 10.96
C SER A 87 -6.07 4.68 9.86
N PHE A 88 -5.92 5.98 10.14
CA PHE A 88 -5.99 7.00 9.08
C PHE A 88 -4.87 6.84 8.06
N THR A 89 -3.65 6.51 8.49
CA THR A 89 -2.52 6.32 7.57
C THR A 89 -2.69 5.05 6.75
N VAL A 90 -3.14 3.95 7.35
CA VAL A 90 -3.48 2.71 6.68
C VAL A 90 -4.57 2.97 5.64
N THR A 91 -5.70 3.58 6.05
CA THR A 91 -6.79 3.95 5.14
C THR A 91 -6.33 4.92 4.06
N GLN A 92 -5.44 5.86 4.35
CA GLN A 92 -4.89 6.76 3.34
C GLN A 92 -4.00 6.02 2.33
N VAL A 93 -3.11 5.14 2.79
CA VAL A 93 -2.25 4.35 1.90
C VAL A 93 -3.09 3.43 1.02
N HIS A 94 -4.08 2.75 1.61
CA HIS A 94 -5.01 1.86 0.91
C HIS A 94 -5.87 2.63 -0.08
N GLY A 95 -6.46 3.76 0.33
CA GLY A 95 -7.27 4.62 -0.52
C GLY A 95 -6.48 5.27 -1.66
N GLU A 96 -5.25 5.72 -1.40
CA GLU A 96 -4.35 6.26 -2.43
C GLU A 96 -3.99 5.17 -3.46
N LEU A 97 -3.64 3.97 -2.99
CA LEU A 97 -3.33 2.83 -3.87
C LEU A 97 -4.52 2.47 -4.76
N LYS A 98 -5.72 2.39 -4.18
CA LYS A 98 -6.96 2.10 -4.91
C LYS A 98 -7.30 3.19 -5.93
N THR A 99 -7.14 4.46 -5.55
CA THR A 99 -7.35 5.61 -6.45
C THR A 99 -6.43 5.53 -7.66
N LYS A 100 -5.16 5.12 -7.47
CA LYS A 100 -4.20 4.93 -8.57
C LYS A 100 -4.52 3.70 -9.43
N LEU A 101 -5.07 2.64 -8.83
CA LEU A 101 -5.42 1.40 -9.53
C LEU A 101 -6.66 1.54 -10.41
N ARG A 102 -7.70 2.23 -9.96
CA ARG A 102 -8.99 2.32 -10.66
C ARG A 102 -8.87 2.60 -12.17
N PRO A 103 -8.19 3.66 -12.63
CA PRO A 103 -8.05 3.91 -14.07
C PRO A 103 -7.16 2.87 -14.78
N LEU A 104 -6.23 2.22 -14.06
CA LEU A 104 -5.39 1.16 -14.63
C LEU A 104 -6.17 -0.13 -14.85
N ILE A 105 -7.03 -0.52 -13.90
CA ILE A 105 -7.86 -1.73 -13.98
C ILE A 105 -8.78 -1.65 -15.19
N GLU A 106 -9.48 -0.52 -15.36
CA GLU A 106 -10.35 -0.28 -16.49
C GLU A 106 -9.61 -0.43 -17.83
N VAL A 107 -8.50 0.31 -17.99
CA VAL A 107 -7.78 0.36 -19.27
C VAL A 107 -7.01 -0.93 -19.56
N MET A 108 -6.35 -1.52 -18.56
CA MET A 108 -5.43 -2.64 -18.77
C MET A 108 -6.14 -3.98 -18.86
N PHE A 109 -7.32 -4.11 -18.24
CA PHE A 109 -8.15 -5.31 -18.35
C PHE A 109 -9.33 -5.15 -19.31
N ASN A 110 -9.58 -3.94 -19.83
CA ASN A 110 -10.71 -3.61 -20.71
C ASN A 110 -12.08 -3.78 -20.03
N PHE A 111 -12.21 -3.32 -18.78
CA PHE A 111 -13.54 -3.13 -18.20
C PHE A 111 -14.21 -1.91 -18.83
N HIS A 112 -15.50 -2.05 -19.12
CA HIS A 112 -16.28 -0.97 -19.74
C HIS A 112 -17.45 -0.58 -18.86
N SER A 113 -17.57 0.72 -18.53
CA SER A 113 -18.68 1.26 -17.72
C SER A 113 -20.02 1.33 -18.47
N ASN A 114 -20.10 0.79 -19.68
CA ASN A 114 -21.33 0.73 -20.46
C ASN A 114 -22.37 -0.17 -19.76
N GLN A 115 -23.60 0.31 -19.62
CA GLN A 115 -24.69 -0.40 -18.94
C GLN A 115 -25.51 -1.34 -19.85
N THR A 116 -25.04 -1.62 -21.08
CA THR A 116 -25.68 -2.66 -21.90
C THR A 116 -25.59 -4.04 -21.23
N LYS A 117 -26.63 -4.86 -21.38
CA LYS A 117 -26.65 -6.23 -20.85
C LYS A 117 -25.44 -7.06 -21.31
N LEU A 118 -24.98 -6.85 -22.54
CA LEU A 118 -23.80 -7.52 -23.09
C LEU A 118 -22.51 -7.06 -22.39
N ALA A 119 -22.32 -5.76 -22.16
CA ALA A 119 -21.15 -5.23 -21.46
C ALA A 119 -21.10 -5.72 -20.01
N ILE A 120 -22.24 -5.68 -19.30
CA ILE A 120 -22.34 -6.19 -17.92
C ILE A 120 -21.95 -7.66 -17.86
N LYS A 121 -22.46 -8.51 -18.77
CA LYS A 121 -22.11 -9.92 -18.81
C LYS A 121 -20.62 -10.13 -19.09
N LYS A 122 -20.05 -9.40 -20.06
CA LYS A 122 -18.62 -9.47 -20.40
C LYS A 122 -17.73 -9.08 -19.21
N ASN A 123 -18.02 -7.97 -18.56
CA ASN A 123 -17.28 -7.51 -17.38
C ASN A 123 -17.31 -8.55 -16.25
N ARG A 124 -18.47 -9.15 -15.98
CA ARG A 124 -18.60 -10.19 -14.96
C ARG A 124 -17.71 -11.40 -15.26
N THR A 125 -17.81 -11.94 -16.48
CA THR A 125 -16.99 -13.08 -16.91
C THR A 125 -15.50 -12.75 -16.83
N LEU A 126 -15.10 -11.55 -17.26
CA LEU A 126 -13.72 -11.09 -17.17
C LEU A 126 -13.23 -11.00 -15.71
N ALA A 127 -14.06 -10.46 -14.80
CA ALA A 127 -13.70 -10.37 -13.38
C ALA A 127 -13.50 -11.76 -12.76
N GLU A 128 -14.38 -12.71 -13.07
CA GLU A 128 -14.26 -14.11 -12.65
C GLU A 128 -12.98 -14.76 -13.19
N GLU A 129 -12.71 -14.63 -14.49
CA GLU A 129 -11.51 -15.16 -15.16
C GLU A 129 -10.20 -14.58 -14.59
N LEU A 130 -10.17 -13.27 -14.31
CA LEU A 130 -9.00 -12.62 -13.75
C LEU A 130 -8.70 -13.09 -12.33
N LYS A 131 -9.73 -13.37 -11.54
CA LYS A 131 -9.59 -13.87 -10.16
C LYS A 131 -9.23 -15.34 -10.09
N GLU A 132 -9.65 -16.14 -11.07
CA GLU A 132 -9.38 -17.58 -11.10
C GLU A 132 -7.88 -17.85 -11.02
N GLY A 133 -7.46 -18.47 -9.92
CA GLY A 133 -6.06 -18.68 -9.53
C GLY A 133 -5.15 -17.46 -9.71
N ALA A 134 -5.64 -16.26 -9.37
CA ALA A 134 -4.93 -14.99 -9.47
C ALA A 134 -4.35 -14.69 -10.86
N SER A 135 -5.08 -15.03 -11.93
CA SER A 135 -4.68 -14.82 -13.32
C SER A 135 -4.28 -13.36 -13.63
N PHE A 136 -4.85 -12.38 -12.91
CA PHE A 136 -4.46 -10.97 -12.98
C PHE A 136 -2.96 -10.70 -12.71
N ALA A 137 -2.26 -11.59 -11.99
CA ALA A 137 -0.85 -11.44 -11.64
C ALA A 137 0.11 -11.94 -12.73
N PHE A 138 -0.39 -12.68 -13.72
CA PHE A 138 0.40 -13.24 -14.81
C PHE A 138 0.54 -12.27 -15.98
N LYS A 139 1.51 -12.53 -16.86
CA LYS A 139 1.64 -11.76 -18.10
C LYS A 139 0.46 -12.13 -19.00
N VAL A 140 -0.63 -11.37 -18.90
CA VAL A 140 -1.81 -11.54 -19.76
C VAL A 140 -1.40 -11.20 -21.20
N CYS A 141 -1.20 -12.21 -22.05
CA CYS A 141 -1.38 -12.03 -23.48
C CYS A 141 -2.89 -11.96 -23.71
N LEU A 142 -3.43 -10.75 -23.91
CA LEU A 142 -4.83 -10.50 -24.31
C LEU A 142 -5.19 -11.10 -25.69
N ALA A 143 -4.38 -12.00 -26.22
CA ALA A 143 -4.56 -12.65 -27.50
C ALA A 143 -4.42 -14.16 -27.31
N LEU A 144 -5.58 -14.82 -27.36
CA LEU A 144 -5.79 -16.15 -27.96
C LEU A 144 -5.06 -17.34 -27.33
N MET A 145 -5.89 -18.23 -26.78
CA MET A 145 -5.72 -19.68 -26.76
C MET A 145 -4.62 -20.29 -25.87
N GLN A 146 -5.08 -21.25 -25.06
CA GLN A 146 -4.36 -22.40 -24.51
C GLN A 146 -3.38 -22.18 -23.33
N ASP A 147 -3.94 -22.45 -22.15
CA ASP A 147 -3.45 -23.35 -21.09
C ASP A 147 -2.15 -23.09 -20.33
N GLU A 148 -1.30 -22.14 -20.73
CA GLU A 148 -0.07 -21.90 -19.97
C GLU A 148 -0.01 -20.47 -19.37
N ARG A 149 -0.34 -20.39 -18.07
CA ARG A 149 -0.15 -19.18 -17.26
C ARG A 149 1.34 -18.89 -17.11
N HIS A 150 1.90 -18.08 -18.01
CA HIS A 150 3.31 -17.71 -17.99
C HIS A 150 3.56 -16.36 -17.33
N GLY A 151 4.74 -16.23 -16.71
CA GLY A 151 5.22 -14.95 -16.20
C GLY A 151 4.43 -14.46 -14.98
N PHE A 152 4.34 -15.29 -13.95
CA PHE A 152 3.85 -14.86 -12.63
C PHE A 152 4.57 -13.57 -12.17
N LEU A 153 3.79 -12.61 -11.64
CA LEU A 153 4.22 -11.27 -11.22
C LEU A 153 4.82 -10.40 -12.36
N LYS A 154 4.61 -10.78 -13.62
CA LYS A 154 5.01 -9.98 -14.79
C LYS A 154 3.84 -9.25 -15.44
N ALA A 155 2.65 -9.26 -14.83
CA ALA A 155 1.54 -8.40 -15.24
C ALA A 155 1.99 -6.91 -15.24
N PRO A 156 1.84 -6.17 -16.35
CA PRO A 156 2.35 -4.80 -16.44
C PRO A 156 1.72 -3.84 -15.39
N ILE A 157 0.51 -4.15 -14.92
CA ILE A 157 -0.19 -3.34 -13.91
C ILE A 157 0.57 -3.30 -12.57
N ILE A 158 1.22 -4.41 -12.17
CA ILE A 158 1.99 -4.51 -10.93
C ILE A 158 3.15 -3.50 -10.93
N GLN A 159 3.91 -3.46 -12.03
CA GLN A 159 5.01 -2.49 -12.17
C GLN A 159 4.47 -1.06 -12.19
N LYS A 160 3.39 -0.81 -12.95
CA LYS A 160 2.84 0.53 -13.16
C LYS A 160 2.30 1.13 -11.87
N VAL A 161 1.50 0.38 -11.11
CA VAL A 161 0.97 0.85 -9.82
C VAL A 161 2.08 1.02 -8.78
N SER A 162 3.07 0.11 -8.72
CA SER A 162 4.19 0.24 -7.79
C SER A 162 5.02 1.49 -8.08
N LYS A 163 5.29 1.79 -9.37
CA LYS A 163 5.93 3.05 -9.79
C LYS A 163 5.08 4.25 -9.36
N MET A 164 3.78 4.25 -9.68
CA MET A 164 2.83 5.32 -9.32
C MET A 164 2.76 5.59 -7.82
N MET A 165 2.84 4.54 -7.00
CA MET A 165 2.69 4.64 -5.56
C MET A 165 3.98 5.04 -4.84
N TRP A 166 5.14 4.48 -5.21
CA TRP A 166 6.36 4.64 -4.42
C TRP A 166 7.53 5.32 -5.16
N PHE A 167 7.50 5.45 -6.50
CA PHE A 167 8.70 5.82 -7.27
C PHE A 167 8.55 6.94 -8.32
N VAL A 168 7.36 7.52 -8.55
CA VAL A 168 7.19 8.64 -9.52
C VAL A 168 8.04 9.88 -9.21
N ASN A 169 7.97 10.37 -7.98
CA ASN A 169 8.50 11.69 -7.62
C ASN A 169 9.56 11.56 -6.53
N LYS A 170 10.54 12.48 -6.51
CA LYS A 170 11.55 12.58 -5.42
C LYS A 170 10.96 12.66 -4.01
N ASN A 171 9.69 13.04 -3.90
CA ASN A 171 8.95 13.13 -2.65
C ASN A 171 8.28 11.82 -2.21
N ASN A 172 8.20 10.83 -3.10
CA ASN A 172 7.57 9.54 -2.81
C ASN A 172 8.41 8.73 -1.83
N LYS A 173 7.71 7.86 -1.10
CA LYS A 173 8.30 7.11 0.02
C LYS A 173 9.36 6.10 -0.41
N GLY A 174 9.21 5.47 -1.57
CA GLY A 174 10.21 4.56 -2.11
C GLY A 174 11.53 5.24 -2.43
N ILE A 175 11.51 6.53 -2.78
CA ILE A 175 12.71 7.33 -3.02
C ILE A 175 13.30 7.86 -1.71
N LYS A 176 12.49 8.47 -0.84
CA LYS A 176 12.95 9.01 0.47
C LYS A 176 13.45 7.94 1.43
N HIS A 177 12.88 6.74 1.37
CA HIS A 177 13.22 5.61 2.23
C HIS A 177 13.76 4.43 1.41
N ASN A 178 14.63 4.73 0.44
CA ASN A 178 15.21 3.78 -0.52
C ASN A 178 15.67 2.46 0.16
N ALA A 179 16.40 2.54 1.27
CA ALA A 179 16.88 1.36 2.00
C ALA A 179 15.78 0.37 2.43
N ARG A 180 14.53 0.83 2.58
CA ARG A 180 13.38 -0.03 2.88
C ARG A 180 12.67 -0.56 1.64
N PHE A 181 12.89 0.04 0.47
CA PHE A 181 12.16 -0.27 -0.76
C PHE A 181 13.04 -0.83 -1.88
N LYS A 182 14.34 -1.02 -1.65
CA LYS A 182 15.29 -1.63 -2.59
C LYS A 182 15.99 -2.84 -1.95
N PRO A 183 15.71 -4.08 -2.42
CA PRO A 183 14.71 -4.44 -3.43
C PRO A 183 13.26 -4.18 -2.96
N PHE A 184 12.29 -4.18 -3.87
CA PHE A 184 10.89 -3.90 -3.52
C PHE A 184 10.38 -4.88 -2.45
N PRO A 185 9.72 -4.42 -1.38
CA PRO A 185 9.39 -5.29 -0.25
C PRO A 185 8.30 -6.30 -0.60
N LEU A 186 8.44 -7.54 -0.13
CA LEU A 186 7.41 -8.56 -0.29
C LEU A 186 6.08 -8.17 0.36
N PRO A 187 6.03 -7.57 1.57
CA PRO A 187 4.78 -7.07 2.13
C PRO A 187 4.11 -6.01 1.22
N ALA A 188 4.89 -5.11 0.64
CA ALA A 188 4.36 -4.10 -0.29
C ALA A 188 3.83 -4.75 -1.58
N LEU A 189 4.50 -5.79 -2.08
CA LEU A 189 4.05 -6.53 -3.26
C LEU A 189 2.76 -7.30 -2.99
N ALA A 190 2.64 -7.98 -1.84
CA ALA A 190 1.40 -8.63 -1.41
C ALA A 190 0.26 -7.60 -1.32
N LEU A 191 0.51 -6.43 -0.73
CA LEU A 191 -0.50 -5.35 -0.69
C LEU A 191 -0.95 -4.92 -2.09
N VAL A 192 -0.03 -4.80 -3.05
CA VAL A 192 -0.36 -4.46 -4.45
C VAL A 192 -1.25 -5.53 -5.08
N LEU A 193 -0.95 -6.81 -4.89
CA LEU A 193 -1.78 -7.91 -5.40
C LEU A 193 -3.18 -7.89 -4.78
N THR A 194 -3.27 -7.72 -3.46
CA THR A 194 -4.56 -7.61 -2.76
C THR A 194 -5.37 -6.42 -3.24
N ALA A 195 -4.73 -5.27 -3.48
CA ALA A 195 -5.42 -4.08 -3.96
C ALA A 195 -5.90 -4.23 -5.41
N ILE A 196 -5.14 -4.92 -6.27
CA ILE A 196 -5.57 -5.26 -7.63
C ILE A 196 -6.80 -6.18 -7.56
N GLU A 197 -6.75 -7.23 -6.74
CA GLU A 197 -7.88 -8.14 -6.56
C GLU A 197 -9.12 -7.43 -6.01
N CYS A 198 -8.96 -6.57 -5.00
CA CYS A 198 -10.02 -5.72 -4.47
C CYS A 198 -10.63 -4.81 -5.55
N SER A 199 -9.79 -4.27 -6.45
CA SER A 199 -10.27 -3.42 -7.55
C SER A 199 -10.99 -4.21 -8.63
N ILE A 200 -10.67 -5.50 -8.81
CA ILE A 200 -11.41 -6.42 -9.69
C ILE A 200 -12.75 -6.80 -9.05
N ASP A 201 -12.82 -6.94 -7.72
CA ASP A 201 -14.06 -7.20 -7.00
C ASP A 201 -15.13 -6.13 -7.26
N GLU A 202 -14.72 -4.89 -7.47
CA GLU A 202 -15.61 -3.77 -7.84
C GLU A 202 -16.40 -4.03 -9.13
N TRP A 203 -15.98 -4.99 -9.95
CA TRP A 203 -16.59 -5.35 -11.23
C TRP A 203 -17.32 -6.69 -11.22
N MET A 204 -17.37 -7.41 -10.09
CA MET A 204 -17.98 -8.75 -10.01
C MET A 204 -19.47 -8.78 -10.38
N THR A 205 -20.20 -7.68 -10.20
CA THR A 205 -21.60 -7.60 -10.63
C THR A 205 -21.75 -7.35 -12.13
N GLY A 206 -20.65 -7.02 -12.82
CA GLY A 206 -20.60 -6.56 -14.20
C GLY A 206 -20.70 -5.03 -14.35
N THR A 207 -21.04 -4.33 -13.26
CA THR A 207 -21.05 -2.87 -13.16
C THR A 207 -20.08 -2.45 -12.06
N TRP A 208 -19.38 -1.34 -12.26
CA TRP A 208 -18.47 -0.82 -11.24
C TRP A 208 -19.23 -0.40 -9.98
N THR A 209 -18.77 -0.89 -8.83
CA THR A 209 -19.24 -0.50 -7.50
C THR A 209 -18.05 -0.25 -6.58
N ASP A 210 -18.06 0.87 -5.84
CA ASP A 210 -16.98 1.19 -4.91
C ASP A 210 -16.98 0.25 -3.71
N ILE A 211 -15.96 -0.61 -3.59
CA ILE A 211 -15.79 -1.53 -2.46
C ILE A 211 -14.70 -1.00 -1.52
N PRO A 212 -14.99 -0.62 -0.27
CA PRO A 212 -13.97 -0.10 0.63
C PRO A 212 -12.78 -1.07 0.80
N PHE A 213 -11.55 -0.57 0.61
CA PHE A 213 -10.35 -1.37 0.85
C PHE A 213 -9.97 -1.26 2.33
N MET A 214 -10.67 -2.04 3.16
CA MET A 214 -10.47 -2.08 4.61
C MET A 214 -9.67 -3.31 5.03
N VAL A 215 -8.83 -3.14 6.06
CA VAL A 215 -7.99 -4.21 6.63
C VAL A 215 -8.82 -5.43 7.02
N GLN A 216 -9.91 -5.22 7.78
CA GLN A 216 -10.76 -6.29 8.31
C GLN A 216 -11.30 -7.25 7.23
N ASP A 217 -11.56 -6.73 6.02
CA ASP A 217 -12.17 -7.49 4.94
C ASP A 217 -11.13 -8.16 4.02
N HIS A 218 -9.90 -7.63 3.99
CA HIS A 218 -8.87 -8.02 3.03
C HIS A 218 -7.61 -8.62 3.66
N HIS A 219 -7.53 -8.70 4.99
CA HIS A 219 -6.39 -9.27 5.71
C HIS A 219 -6.12 -10.72 5.30
N SER A 220 -7.16 -11.54 5.21
CA SER A 220 -7.03 -12.94 4.81
C SER A 220 -6.47 -13.10 3.40
N ARG A 221 -6.90 -12.25 2.45
CA ARG A 221 -6.39 -12.25 1.07
C ARG A 221 -4.95 -11.76 1.01
N TYR A 222 -4.61 -10.74 1.78
CA TYR A 222 -3.23 -10.28 1.93
C TYR A 222 -2.32 -11.39 2.46
N ASP A 223 -2.72 -12.12 3.49
CA ASP A 223 -1.94 -13.22 4.04
C ASP A 223 -1.77 -14.35 3.02
N LEU A 224 -2.81 -14.66 2.24
CA LEU A 224 -2.74 -15.65 1.15
C LEU A 224 -1.74 -15.22 0.06
N HIS A 225 -1.79 -13.97 -0.40
CA HIS A 225 -0.83 -13.45 -1.38
C HIS A 225 0.59 -13.44 -0.82
N LEU A 226 0.78 -13.01 0.42
CA LEU A 226 2.09 -12.99 1.06
C LEU A 226 2.67 -14.40 1.20
N LYS A 227 1.85 -15.36 1.64
CA LYS A 227 2.24 -16.77 1.72
C LYS A 227 2.61 -17.35 0.35
N CYS A 228 1.81 -17.06 -0.69
CA CYS A 228 2.10 -17.48 -2.06
C CYS A 228 3.43 -16.92 -2.56
N LEU A 229 3.72 -15.64 -2.27
CA LEU A 229 5.01 -15.03 -2.60
C LEU A 229 6.18 -15.70 -1.88
N GLN A 230 6.02 -16.05 -0.60
CA GLN A 230 7.04 -16.74 0.19
C GLN A 230 7.31 -18.15 -0.32
N GLU A 231 6.25 -18.91 -0.63
CA GLU A 231 6.36 -20.25 -1.22
C GLU A 231 7.03 -20.18 -2.60
N PHE A 232 6.66 -19.20 -3.43
CA PHE A 232 7.29 -18.96 -4.72
C PHE A 232 8.78 -18.60 -4.59
N ASP A 233 9.16 -17.78 -3.60
CA ASP A 233 10.57 -17.46 -3.32
C ASP A 233 11.35 -18.72 -2.96
N GLU A 234 10.81 -19.57 -2.08
CA GLU A 234 11.50 -20.78 -1.64
C GLU A 234 11.67 -21.77 -2.80
N VAL A 235 10.63 -21.98 -3.62
CA VAL A 235 10.70 -22.87 -4.79
C VAL A 235 11.65 -22.33 -5.86
N THR A 236 11.77 -21.00 -6.02
CA THR A 236 12.61 -20.37 -7.06
C THR A 236 13.94 -19.82 -6.54
N LYS A 237 14.29 -20.15 -5.31
CA LYS A 237 15.42 -19.59 -4.56
C LYS A 237 16.75 -19.72 -5.27
N GLU A 238 17.02 -20.89 -5.85
CA GLU A 238 18.25 -21.18 -6.59
C GLU A 238 18.43 -20.28 -7.83
N PHE A 239 17.31 -19.84 -8.41
CA PHE A 239 17.29 -18.97 -9.58
C PHE A 239 17.15 -17.49 -9.21
N GLY A 240 16.84 -17.17 -7.95
CA GLY A 240 16.65 -15.81 -7.45
C GLY A 240 15.53 -15.04 -8.18
N VAL A 241 14.50 -15.72 -8.68
CA VAL A 241 13.49 -15.13 -9.57
C VAL A 241 12.74 -13.99 -8.89
N LEU A 242 12.20 -14.24 -7.68
CA LEU A 242 11.44 -13.23 -6.96
C LEU A 242 12.32 -12.02 -6.58
N LYS A 243 13.55 -12.28 -6.13
CA LYS A 243 14.55 -11.23 -5.87
C LYS A 243 14.80 -10.35 -7.10
N ALA A 244 14.92 -10.95 -8.29
CA ALA A 244 15.09 -10.22 -9.54
C ALA A 244 13.84 -9.40 -9.92
N ILE A 245 12.63 -9.94 -9.70
CA ILE A 245 11.37 -9.23 -9.92
C ILE A 245 11.27 -8.01 -8.98
N CYS A 246 11.51 -8.18 -7.69
CA CYS A 246 11.49 -7.10 -6.71
C CYS A 246 12.56 -6.04 -6.99
N ALA A 247 13.76 -6.44 -7.43
CA ALA A 247 14.79 -5.51 -7.87
C ALA A 247 14.34 -4.71 -9.10
N ARG A 248 13.71 -5.35 -10.09
CA ARG A 248 13.14 -4.67 -11.27
C ARG A 248 12.03 -3.70 -10.90
N ILE A 249 11.15 -4.07 -9.96
CA ILE A 249 10.08 -3.18 -9.50
C ILE A 249 10.66 -1.88 -8.92
N ALA A 250 11.74 -1.99 -8.14
CA ALA A 250 12.39 -0.86 -7.50
C ALA A 250 13.46 -0.15 -8.36
N LYS A 251 13.68 -0.59 -9.61
CA LYS A 251 14.56 0.11 -10.55
C LYS A 251 13.82 1.33 -11.10
N ASP A 252 14.45 2.48 -10.91
CA ASP A 252 14.12 3.71 -11.59
C ASP A 252 14.65 3.57 -13.02
N GLU A 253 13.79 3.24 -13.98
CA GLU A 253 14.10 3.53 -15.38
C GLU A 253 13.90 5.04 -15.53
N GLN A 254 15.01 5.77 -15.44
CA GLN A 254 15.12 7.15 -15.90
C GLN A 254 14.90 7.21 -17.41
#